data_AF-A0A4R6W7Z1-F1
#
_entry.id   AF-A0A4R6W7Z1-F1
#
_cell.length_a   1.000
_cell.length_b   1.000
_cell.length_c   1.000
_cell.angle_alpha   90.00
_cell.angle_beta   90.00
_cell.angle_gamma   90.00
#
_symmetry.space_group_name_H-M   'P 1'
#
loop_
_entity.id
_entity.type
_entity.pdbx_description
1 polymer ?
#
loop_
_entity_poly.entity_id
_entity_poly.type
_entity_poly.pdbx_seq_one_letter_code
_entity_poly.pdbx_strand_id
1 'polypeptide(L)'
;MNLKPALCYLIVLAFCFGTFPLYANSIQLDSTRNQQDSLPHDFVSRMEVFFNESAKKSLKDLENDKAAIRQSQVMEEIKALSRQARSFLKKGFDTLALKADLQHIVQWHRVVQEGVFENKGSYQTSRNLTTTSHILKALYTETSTYKRRIDNYQDRLSDYRLQIDSLSNDRSLFIFPRDSAELQNYVHKLKVLALESSYHTTDKKEHE
;
A
#
# COMPACT_ATOMS: atom_id res chain seq x y z
N MET A 1 -30.19 -22.79 -37.53
CA MET A 1 -29.95 -21.67 -38.47
C MET A 1 -30.67 -20.44 -37.96
N ASN A 2 -29.86 -19.42 -37.64
CA ASN A 2 -30.09 -17.99 -37.75
C ASN A 2 -31.44 -17.37 -37.31
N LEU A 3 -31.33 -16.32 -36.50
CA LEU A 3 -31.58 -14.94 -36.96
C LEU A 3 -32.26 -14.05 -35.90
N LYS A 4 -31.76 -13.96 -34.65
CA LYS A 4 -32.28 -12.98 -33.66
C LYS A 4 -31.24 -12.40 -32.66
N PRO A 5 -30.09 -11.89 -33.13
CA PRO A 5 -29.52 -10.72 -32.42
C PRO A 5 -29.18 -9.52 -33.32
N ALA A 6 -29.30 -9.63 -34.64
CA ALA A 6 -28.96 -8.54 -35.57
C ALA A 6 -29.99 -7.38 -35.60
N LEU A 7 -31.21 -7.59 -35.06
CA LEU A 7 -32.27 -6.58 -35.09
C LEU A 7 -32.12 -5.50 -34.00
N CYS A 8 -31.40 -5.79 -32.90
CA CYS A 8 -31.17 -4.80 -31.83
C CYS A 8 -30.08 -3.78 -32.18
N TYR A 9 -29.13 -4.12 -33.04
CA TYR A 9 -28.06 -3.20 -33.45
C TYR A 9 -28.52 -2.13 -34.45
N LEU A 10 -29.60 -2.39 -35.19
CA LEU A 10 -30.13 -1.46 -36.20
C LEU A 10 -30.95 -0.31 -35.59
N ILE A 11 -31.51 -0.48 -34.39
CA ILE A 11 -32.32 0.55 -33.71
C ILE A 11 -31.42 1.56 -32.96
N VAL A 12 -30.24 1.15 -32.52
CA VAL A 12 -29.28 2.03 -31.82
C VAL A 12 -28.47 2.90 -32.81
N LEU A 13 -28.24 2.44 -34.04
CA LEU A 13 -27.55 3.22 -35.09
C LEU A 13 -28.42 4.31 -35.73
N ALA A 14 -29.75 4.16 -35.71
CA ALA A 14 -30.67 5.14 -36.28
C ALA A 14 -30.88 6.40 -35.40
N PHE A 15 -30.43 6.38 -34.13
CA PHE A 15 -30.55 7.52 -33.22
C PHE A 15 -29.35 8.49 -33.25
N CYS A 16 -28.26 8.14 -33.95
CA CYS A 16 -27.03 8.95 -34.01
C CYS A 16 -26.93 9.86 -35.25
N PHE A 17 -27.90 9.85 -36.17
CA PHE A 17 -27.86 10.66 -37.41
C PHE A 17 -29.07 11.58 -37.62
N GLY A 18 -29.90 11.78 -36.59
CA GLY A 18 -31.06 12.67 -36.66
C GLY A 18 -30.82 14.03 -36.03
N THR A 19 -30.94 15.09 -36.83
CA THR A 19 -31.10 16.51 -36.45
C THR A 19 -29.82 17.33 -36.17
N PHE A 20 -29.11 17.68 -37.24
CA PHE A 20 -28.43 18.97 -37.31
C PHE A 20 -29.47 20.05 -37.66
N PRO A 21 -29.75 21.06 -36.80
CA PRO A 21 -30.49 22.24 -37.23
C PRO A 21 -29.59 23.11 -38.12
N LEU A 22 -30.07 23.28 -39.34
CA LEU A 22 -29.55 24.15 -40.39
C LEU A 22 -29.84 25.60 -39.98
N TYR A 23 -28.88 26.28 -39.37
CA TYR A 23 -28.96 27.73 -39.16
C TYR A 23 -28.64 28.43 -40.48
N ALA A 24 -29.70 28.80 -41.20
CA ALA A 24 -29.63 29.83 -42.23
C ALA A 24 -29.51 31.19 -41.53
N ASN A 25 -28.39 31.88 -41.71
CA ASN A 25 -28.29 33.32 -41.45
C ASN A 25 -27.94 34.04 -42.75
N SER A 26 -28.77 35.01 -43.07
CA SER A 26 -28.73 35.87 -44.25
C SER A 26 -27.48 36.72 -44.31
N ILE A 27 -26.86 36.78 -45.49
CA ILE A 27 -25.91 37.81 -45.88
C ILE A 27 -26.69 39.12 -46.04
N GLN A 28 -26.29 40.17 -45.33
CA GLN A 28 -26.65 41.55 -45.66
C GLN A 28 -25.40 42.40 -45.83
N LEU A 29 -25.48 43.26 -46.84
CA LEU A 29 -24.43 44.00 -47.53
C LEU A 29 -23.60 44.95 -46.66
N ASP A 30 -22.35 45.09 -47.12
CA ASP A 30 -21.50 46.28 -47.19
C ASP A 30 -21.92 47.51 -46.36
N SER A 31 -21.10 47.77 -45.35
CA SER A 31 -20.65 49.11 -45.06
C SER A 31 -19.13 49.05 -44.92
N THR A 32 -18.46 49.73 -45.85
CA THR A 32 -17.02 50.04 -45.83
C THR A 32 -16.69 50.78 -44.54
N ARG A 33 -16.40 50.02 -43.48
CA ARG A 33 -15.86 50.53 -42.23
C ARG A 33 -14.34 50.49 -42.33
N ASN A 34 -13.79 51.69 -42.45
CA ASN A 34 -12.39 52.07 -42.39
C ASN A 34 -11.56 51.10 -41.53
N GLN A 35 -10.83 50.20 -42.17
CA GLN A 35 -9.97 49.21 -41.52
C GLN A 35 -8.57 49.83 -41.39
N GLN A 36 -8.40 50.68 -40.39
CA GLN A 36 -7.09 51.17 -39.98
C GLN A 36 -7.00 51.21 -38.45
N ASP A 37 -5.94 50.56 -37.96
CA ASP A 37 -5.48 50.43 -36.57
C ASP A 37 -6.27 49.52 -35.60
N SER A 38 -6.13 48.19 -35.76
CA SER A 38 -6.37 47.22 -34.66
C SER A 38 -5.50 45.94 -34.74
N LEU A 39 -4.56 45.84 -35.67
CA LEU A 39 -3.73 44.63 -35.87
C LEU A 39 -2.70 44.36 -34.76
N PRO A 40 -1.99 45.35 -34.18
CA PRO A 40 -1.00 45.07 -33.14
C PRO A 40 -1.64 44.76 -31.78
N HIS A 41 -2.80 45.36 -31.45
CA HIS A 41 -3.48 45.11 -30.17
C HIS A 41 -4.06 43.68 -30.09
N ASP A 42 -4.62 43.17 -31.19
CA ASP A 42 -5.18 41.82 -31.24
C ASP A 42 -4.07 40.75 -31.17
N PHE A 43 -2.93 40.97 -31.83
CA PHE A 43 -1.78 40.05 -31.73
C PHE A 43 -1.19 40.01 -30.31
N VAL A 44 -0.96 41.17 -29.69
CA VAL A 44 -0.41 41.25 -28.32
C VAL A 44 -1.36 40.61 -27.31
N SER A 45 -2.67 40.85 -27.43
CA SER A 45 -3.67 40.23 -26.54
C SER A 45 -3.73 38.71 -26.70
N ARG A 46 -3.71 38.19 -27.94
CA ARG A 46 -3.62 36.74 -28.20
C ARG A 46 -2.34 36.13 -27.65
N MET A 47 -1.23 36.85 -27.77
CA MET A 47 0.07 36.43 -27.24
C MET A 47 0.06 36.38 -25.71
N GLU A 48 -0.54 37.38 -25.05
CA GLU A 48 -0.70 37.41 -23.58
C GLU A 48 -1.59 36.25 -23.07
N VAL A 49 -2.70 35.95 -23.76
CA VAL A 49 -3.54 34.78 -23.47
C VAL A 49 -2.75 33.48 -23.64
N PHE A 50 -2.01 33.34 -24.74
CA PHE A 50 -1.17 32.17 -25.00
C PHE A 50 -0.09 31.98 -23.93
N PHE A 51 0.60 33.05 -23.51
CA PHE A 51 1.59 32.99 -22.43
C PHE A 51 0.96 32.61 -21.10
N ASN A 52 -0.21 33.17 -20.78
CA ASN A 52 -0.93 32.84 -19.54
C ASN A 52 -1.42 31.37 -19.54
N GLU A 53 -1.92 30.86 -20.67
CA GLU A 53 -2.30 29.46 -20.81
C GLU A 53 -1.09 28.53 -20.75
N SER A 54 0.01 28.90 -21.42
CA SER A 54 1.26 28.15 -21.40
C SER A 54 1.88 28.10 -20.01
N ALA A 55 1.86 29.21 -19.27
CA ALA A 55 2.33 29.28 -17.89
C ALA A 55 1.48 28.39 -16.96
N LYS A 56 0.14 28.45 -17.08
CA LYS A 56 -0.77 27.57 -16.32
C LYS A 56 -0.53 26.09 -16.65
N LYS A 57 -0.35 25.76 -17.93
CA LYS A 57 -0.05 24.40 -18.38
C LYS A 57 1.30 23.93 -17.81
N SER A 58 2.33 24.75 -17.90
CA SER A 58 3.67 24.43 -17.40
C SER A 58 3.70 24.17 -15.89
N LEU A 59 2.99 24.96 -15.08
CA LEU A 59 2.86 24.70 -13.63
C LEU A 59 2.21 23.34 -13.36
N LYS A 60 1.17 23.03 -14.12
CA LYS A 60 0.41 21.78 -14.00
C LYS A 60 1.22 20.57 -14.45
N ASP A 61 2.07 20.72 -15.47
CA ASP A 61 2.96 19.67 -15.95
C ASP A 61 4.07 19.42 -14.91
N LEU A 62 4.64 20.48 -14.33
CA LEU A 62 5.62 20.39 -13.25
C LEU A 62 5.06 19.69 -12.00
N GLU A 63 3.79 19.93 -11.64
CA GLU A 63 3.12 19.20 -10.55
C GLU A 63 2.96 17.71 -10.86
N ASN A 64 2.62 17.36 -12.11
CA ASN A 64 2.51 15.95 -12.53
C ASN A 64 3.88 15.26 -12.50
N ASP A 65 4.94 15.91 -12.98
CA ASP A 65 6.30 15.36 -12.97
C ASP A 65 6.77 15.10 -11.54
N LYS A 66 6.54 16.06 -10.64
CA LYS A 66 6.84 15.90 -9.21
C LYS A 66 6.06 14.73 -8.60
N ALA A 67 4.78 14.59 -8.94
CA ALA A 67 3.97 13.48 -8.50
C ALA A 67 4.50 12.14 -9.02
N ALA A 68 4.87 12.05 -10.31
CA ALA A 68 5.40 10.83 -10.92
C ALA A 68 6.74 10.39 -10.31
N ILE A 69 7.63 11.33 -10.03
CA ILE A 69 8.89 11.07 -9.32
C ILE A 69 8.59 10.53 -7.93
N ARG A 70 7.70 11.18 -7.17
CA ARG A 70 7.36 10.76 -5.81
C ARG A 70 6.66 9.39 -5.80
N GLN A 71 5.74 9.14 -6.73
CA GLN A 71 5.09 7.84 -6.90
C GLN A 71 6.10 6.74 -7.09
N SER A 72 7.09 6.95 -7.97
CA SER A 72 8.14 5.96 -8.24
C SER A 72 8.99 5.69 -7.00
N GLN A 73 9.33 6.73 -6.23
CA GLN A 73 10.05 6.58 -4.97
C GLN A 73 9.23 5.78 -3.94
N VAL A 74 7.97 6.14 -3.73
CA VAL A 74 7.07 5.45 -2.78
C VAL A 74 6.86 3.98 -3.17
N MET A 75 6.66 3.69 -4.46
CA MET A 75 6.60 2.33 -5.02
C MET A 75 7.82 1.49 -4.61
N GLU A 76 9.02 2.03 -4.81
CA GLU A 76 10.27 1.32 -4.52
C GLU A 76 10.50 1.17 -3.01
N GLU A 77 10.13 2.17 -2.21
CA GLU A 77 10.16 2.09 -0.75
C GLU A 77 9.22 0.98 -0.23
N ILE A 78 7.97 0.92 -0.72
CA ILE A 78 7.01 -0.14 -0.38
C ILE A 78 7.58 -1.52 -0.76
N LYS A 79 8.16 -1.63 -1.94
CA LYS A 79 8.76 -2.88 -2.44
C LYS A 79 9.95 -3.31 -1.58
N ALA A 80 10.84 -2.38 -1.23
CA ALA A 80 11.98 -2.64 -0.37
C ALA A 80 11.54 -3.10 1.02
N LEU A 81 10.57 -2.41 1.65
CA LEU A 81 10.03 -2.78 2.95
C LEU A 81 9.31 -4.13 2.91
N SER A 82 8.53 -4.40 1.87
CA SER A 82 7.86 -5.69 1.68
C SER A 82 8.85 -6.84 1.58
N ARG A 83 9.98 -6.64 0.88
CA ARG A 83 11.06 -7.63 0.79
C ARG A 83 11.77 -7.84 2.14
N GLN A 84 12.01 -6.77 2.89
CA GLN A 84 12.60 -6.85 4.22
C GLN A 84 11.69 -7.59 5.20
N ALA A 85 10.41 -7.22 5.25
CA ALA A 85 9.38 -7.88 6.05
C ALA A 85 9.29 -9.37 5.69
N ARG A 86 9.34 -9.72 4.40
CA ARG A 86 9.36 -11.11 3.94
C ARG A 86 10.60 -11.86 4.41
N SER A 87 11.78 -11.27 4.28
CA SER A 87 13.04 -11.87 4.76
C SER A 87 12.99 -12.12 6.26
N PHE A 88 12.45 -11.16 7.02
CA PHE A 88 12.24 -11.28 8.46
C PHE A 88 11.25 -12.41 8.82
N LEU A 89 10.12 -12.50 8.13
CA LEU A 89 9.14 -13.59 8.29
C LEU A 89 9.71 -14.96 7.90
N LYS A 90 10.54 -15.02 6.85
CA LYS A 90 11.18 -16.27 6.39
C LYS A 90 12.20 -16.79 7.39
N LYS A 91 12.97 -15.90 8.03
CA LYS A 91 13.80 -16.28 9.19
C LYS A 91 12.94 -16.83 10.32
N GLY A 92 11.75 -16.27 10.48
CA GLY A 92 10.74 -16.74 11.41
C GLY A 92 11.15 -16.59 12.87
N PHE A 93 10.31 -17.11 13.74
CA PHE A 93 10.64 -17.33 15.14
C PHE A 93 10.68 -18.84 15.37
N ASP A 94 11.72 -19.36 16.02
CA ASP A 94 11.82 -20.80 16.28
C ASP A 94 10.82 -21.20 17.38
N THR A 95 9.59 -21.46 16.94
CA THR A 95 8.48 -21.83 17.82
C THR A 95 8.63 -23.24 18.38
N LEU A 96 9.36 -24.12 17.69
CA LEU A 96 9.57 -25.50 18.15
C LEU A 96 10.54 -25.53 19.31
N ALA A 97 11.69 -24.85 19.19
CA ALA A 97 12.64 -24.70 20.30
C ALA A 97 11.99 -23.99 21.49
N LEU A 98 11.28 -22.87 21.26
CA LEU A 98 10.58 -22.17 22.35
C LEU A 98 9.56 -23.07 23.05
N LYS A 99 8.80 -23.88 22.31
CA LYS A 99 7.82 -24.79 22.91
C LYS A 99 8.49 -25.84 23.79
N ALA A 100 9.60 -26.42 23.34
CA ALA A 100 10.38 -27.37 24.12
C ALA A 100 10.91 -26.71 25.42
N ASP A 101 11.49 -25.51 25.30
CA ASP A 101 12.01 -24.76 26.44
C ASP A 101 10.91 -24.41 27.45
N LEU A 102 9.74 -23.97 26.98
CA LEU A 102 8.59 -23.70 27.84
C LEU A 102 8.07 -24.96 28.56
N GLN A 103 8.09 -26.12 27.90
CA GLN A 103 7.73 -27.39 28.54
C GLN A 103 8.70 -27.73 29.67
N HIS A 104 10.01 -27.52 29.45
CA HIS A 104 11.02 -27.69 30.49
C HIS A 104 10.79 -26.74 31.67
N ILE A 105 10.49 -25.47 31.40
CA ILE A 105 10.20 -24.48 32.45
C ILE A 105 8.99 -24.90 33.28
N VAL A 106 7.91 -25.33 32.63
CA VAL A 106 6.69 -25.81 33.31
C VAL A 106 6.98 -27.04 34.16
N GLN A 107 7.78 -27.98 33.64
CA GLN A 107 8.16 -29.18 34.37
C GLN A 107 8.99 -28.86 35.62
N TRP A 108 10.01 -28.01 35.50
CA TRP A 108 10.82 -27.56 36.64
C TRP A 108 10.01 -26.77 37.66
N HIS A 109 9.13 -25.88 37.18
CA HIS A 109 8.22 -25.14 38.05
C HIS A 109 7.35 -26.09 38.88
N ARG A 110 6.81 -27.15 38.27
CA ARG A 110 6.01 -28.16 38.95
C ARG A 110 6.82 -28.90 40.02
N VAL A 111 8.02 -29.39 39.70
CA VAL A 111 8.90 -30.08 40.67
C VAL A 111 9.18 -29.18 41.89
N VAL A 112 9.47 -27.91 41.64
CA VAL A 112 9.74 -26.94 42.70
C VAL A 112 8.48 -26.64 43.52
N GLN A 113 7.32 -26.54 42.88
CA GLN A 113 6.02 -26.36 43.54
C GLN A 113 5.70 -27.54 44.47
N GLU A 114 5.86 -28.77 44.00
CA GLU A 114 5.64 -30.00 44.79
C GLU A 114 6.58 -30.05 46.02
N GLY A 115 7.84 -29.63 45.84
CA GLY A 115 8.86 -29.57 46.91
C GLY A 115 8.60 -28.50 47.98
N VAL A 116 7.83 -27.45 47.67
CA VAL A 116 7.52 -26.37 48.62
C VAL A 116 6.14 -26.51 49.22
N PHE A 117 5.12 -26.85 48.44
CA PHE A 117 3.72 -26.77 48.86
C PHE A 117 3.11 -28.12 49.25
N GLU A 118 3.55 -29.22 48.66
CA GLU A 118 2.91 -30.53 48.84
C GLU A 118 3.66 -31.40 49.85
N ASN A 119 4.99 -31.52 49.72
CA ASN A 119 5.81 -32.37 50.60
C ASN A 119 6.35 -31.63 51.83
N LYS A 120 5.44 -31.08 52.65
CA LYS A 120 5.78 -30.33 53.87
C LYS A 120 6.39 -31.25 54.94
N GLY A 121 7.50 -30.86 55.57
CA GLY A 121 8.15 -31.62 56.65
C GLY A 121 9.59 -32.07 56.36
N SER A 122 9.78 -33.08 55.50
CA SER A 122 11.12 -33.64 55.21
C SER A 122 11.94 -32.78 54.22
N TYR A 123 11.26 -32.13 53.27
CA TYR A 123 11.92 -31.45 52.14
C TYR A 123 12.07 -29.93 52.33
N GLN A 124 11.47 -29.33 53.36
CA GLN A 124 11.49 -27.88 53.62
C GLN A 124 12.64 -27.44 54.54
N THR A 125 13.86 -27.92 54.29
CA THR A 125 15.04 -27.38 54.99
C THR A 125 15.40 -26.00 54.44
N SER A 126 16.03 -25.14 55.24
CA SER A 126 16.50 -23.81 54.79
C SER A 126 17.33 -23.89 53.51
N ARG A 127 18.18 -24.93 53.39
CA ARG A 127 18.97 -25.20 52.18
C ARG A 127 18.07 -25.47 50.97
N ASN A 128 17.08 -26.36 51.10
CA ASN A 128 16.20 -26.71 50.00
C ASN A 128 15.32 -25.52 49.58
N LEU A 129 14.82 -24.73 50.53
CA LEU A 129 14.06 -23.50 50.23
C LEU A 129 14.92 -22.46 49.50
N THR A 130 16.20 -22.33 49.87
CA THR A 130 17.15 -21.48 49.17
C THR A 130 17.38 -21.97 47.74
N THR A 131 17.65 -23.26 47.55
CA THR A 131 17.80 -23.86 46.22
C THR A 131 16.55 -23.65 45.36
N THR A 132 15.37 -23.89 45.92
CA THR A 132 14.07 -23.61 45.28
C THR A 132 13.97 -22.16 44.83
N SER A 133 14.28 -21.19 45.69
CA SER A 133 14.24 -19.77 45.35
C SER A 133 15.17 -19.44 44.18
N HIS A 134 16.37 -20.03 44.16
CA HIS A 134 17.32 -19.87 43.05
C HIS A 134 16.78 -20.46 41.74
N ILE A 135 16.15 -21.65 41.79
CA ILE A 135 15.54 -22.27 40.61
C ILE A 135 14.39 -21.38 40.09
N LEU A 136 13.47 -20.95 40.94
CA LEU A 136 12.36 -20.07 40.53
C LEU A 136 12.86 -18.77 39.91
N LYS A 137 13.92 -18.18 40.47
CA LYS A 137 14.55 -16.98 39.92
C LYS A 137 15.15 -17.23 38.54
N ALA A 138 15.78 -18.38 38.32
CA ALA A 138 16.29 -18.78 37.02
C ALA A 138 15.16 -18.95 36.00
N LEU A 139 14.11 -19.72 36.35
CA LEU A 139 12.93 -19.93 35.50
C LEU A 139 12.24 -18.61 35.13
N TYR A 140 12.10 -17.69 36.10
CA TYR A 140 11.54 -16.36 35.86
C TYR A 140 12.39 -15.55 34.87
N THR A 141 13.71 -15.56 35.05
CA THR A 141 14.65 -14.83 34.18
C THR A 141 14.62 -15.36 32.75
N GLU A 142 14.56 -16.68 32.62
CA GLU A 142 14.49 -17.38 31.33
C GLU A 142 13.17 -17.08 30.61
N THR A 143 12.04 -17.24 31.30
CA THR A 143 10.70 -16.92 30.78
C THR A 143 10.59 -15.46 30.36
N SER A 144 11.12 -14.54 31.18
CA SER A 144 11.15 -13.10 30.86
C SER A 144 12.00 -12.81 29.61
N THR A 145 13.09 -13.54 29.43
CA THR A 145 13.94 -13.43 28.24
C THR A 145 13.18 -13.90 26.99
N TYR A 146 12.47 -15.01 27.06
CA TYR A 146 11.64 -15.49 25.95
C TYR A 146 10.52 -14.52 25.61
N LYS A 147 9.79 -14.02 26.62
CA LYS A 147 8.76 -13.00 26.43
C LYS A 147 9.31 -11.79 25.69
N ARG A 148 10.46 -11.25 26.13
CA ARG A 148 11.09 -10.10 25.46
C ARG A 148 11.46 -10.39 24.01
N ARG A 149 11.92 -11.60 23.68
CA ARG A 149 12.21 -11.97 22.28
C ARG A 149 10.95 -11.99 21.41
N ILE A 150 9.84 -12.50 21.94
CA ILE A 150 8.54 -12.52 21.26
C ILE A 150 8.02 -11.10 21.07
N ASP A 151 8.03 -10.29 22.14
CA ASP A 151 7.59 -8.90 22.10
C ASP A 151 8.38 -8.11 21.05
N ASN A 152 9.71 -8.22 21.05
CA ASN A 152 10.57 -7.60 20.02
C ASN A 152 10.23 -8.07 18.59
N TYR A 153 9.92 -9.35 18.41
CA TYR A 153 9.54 -9.88 17.11
C TYR A 153 8.20 -9.29 16.63
N GLN A 154 7.23 -9.20 17.53
CA GLN A 154 5.91 -8.62 17.28
C GLN A 154 5.98 -7.13 16.98
N ASP A 155 6.79 -6.38 17.73
CA ASP A 155 7.02 -4.96 17.52
C ASP A 155 7.62 -4.72 16.13
N ARG A 156 8.62 -5.51 15.73
CA ARG A 156 9.20 -5.44 14.38
C ARG A 156 8.19 -5.72 13.26
N LEU A 157 7.30 -6.69 13.44
CA LEU A 157 6.24 -6.94 12.47
C LEU A 157 5.24 -5.79 12.37
N SER A 158 4.89 -5.21 13.52
CA SER A 158 4.00 -4.06 13.60
C SER A 158 4.61 -2.84 12.94
N ASP A 159 5.91 -2.59 13.15
CA ASP A 159 6.66 -1.52 12.48
C ASP A 159 6.63 -1.66 10.96
N TYR A 160 6.87 -2.86 10.41
CA TYR A 160 6.80 -3.10 8.97
C TYR A 160 5.41 -2.78 8.42
N ARG A 161 4.36 -3.23 9.11
CA ARG A 161 2.98 -2.96 8.72
C ARG A 161 2.69 -1.46 8.73
N LEU A 162 3.03 -0.76 9.81
CA LEU A 162 2.80 0.68 9.94
C LEU A 162 3.53 1.48 8.86
N GLN A 163 4.78 1.12 8.54
CA GLN A 163 5.55 1.79 7.49
C GLN A 163 4.92 1.56 6.10
N ILE A 164 4.51 0.33 5.79
CA ILE A 164 3.84 0.01 4.53
C ILE A 164 2.50 0.75 4.42
N ASP A 165 1.69 0.74 5.48
CA ASP A 165 0.40 1.42 5.53
C ASP A 165 0.57 2.95 5.38
N SER A 166 1.61 3.52 6.00
CA SER A 166 1.94 4.95 5.87
C SER A 166 2.31 5.33 4.43
N LEU A 167 3.18 4.54 3.78
CA LEU A 167 3.57 4.79 2.40
C LEU A 167 2.41 4.59 1.42
N SER A 168 1.55 3.61 1.68
CA SER A 168 0.37 3.34 0.87
C SER A 168 -0.68 4.47 0.95
N ASN A 169 -0.61 5.30 1.99
CA ASN A 169 -1.46 6.48 2.17
C ASN A 169 -0.80 7.78 1.67
N ASP A 170 0.37 7.73 1.00
CA ASP A 170 1.00 8.92 0.42
C ASP A 170 0.10 9.51 -0.68
N ARG A 171 -0.21 10.81 -0.57
CA ARG A 171 -1.12 11.52 -1.48
C ARG A 171 -0.68 11.46 -2.94
N SER A 172 0.63 11.38 -3.19
CA SER A 172 1.17 11.31 -4.55
C SER A 172 0.69 10.06 -5.30
N LEU A 173 0.38 8.96 -4.61
CA LEU A 173 -0.17 7.75 -5.20
C LEU A 173 -1.59 7.93 -5.76
N PHE A 174 -2.30 8.98 -5.37
CA PHE A 174 -3.67 9.24 -5.84
C PHE A 174 -3.73 10.30 -6.96
N ILE A 175 -2.58 10.76 -7.46
CA ILE A 175 -2.49 11.72 -8.56
C ILE A 175 -2.34 10.95 -9.88
N PHE A 176 -3.38 10.92 -10.70
CA PHE A 176 -3.34 10.16 -11.96
C PHE A 176 -2.65 10.94 -13.08
N PRO A 177 -1.74 10.29 -13.86
CA PRO A 177 -1.22 10.87 -15.09
C PRO A 177 -2.34 11.19 -16.07
N ARG A 178 -2.20 12.28 -16.83
CA ARG A 178 -3.17 12.64 -17.88
C ARG A 178 -2.98 11.85 -19.16
N ASP A 179 -1.74 11.49 -19.47
CA ASP A 179 -1.46 10.66 -20.62
C ASP A 179 -1.97 9.24 -20.35
N SER A 180 -2.80 8.75 -21.26
CA SER A 180 -3.31 7.39 -21.27
C SER A 180 -2.21 6.32 -21.22
N ALA A 181 -1.07 6.55 -21.88
CA ALA A 181 0.04 5.60 -21.90
C ALA A 181 0.74 5.52 -20.54
N GLU A 182 1.00 6.67 -19.91
CA GLU A 182 1.59 6.75 -18.58
C GLU A 182 0.67 6.18 -17.50
N LEU A 183 -0.64 6.45 -17.61
CA LEU A 183 -1.65 5.89 -16.72
C LEU A 183 -1.68 4.37 -16.78
N GLN A 184 -1.65 3.78 -17.97
CA GLN A 184 -1.60 2.32 -18.13
C GLN A 184 -0.35 1.71 -17.47
N ASN A 185 0.81 2.34 -17.67
CA ASN A 185 2.05 1.88 -17.04
C ASN A 185 1.99 2.00 -15.51
N TYR A 186 1.42 3.10 -14.99
CA TYR A 186 1.22 3.30 -13.56
C TYR A 186 0.30 2.24 -12.94
N VAL A 187 -0.86 1.98 -13.55
CA VAL A 187 -1.80 0.94 -13.10
C VAL A 187 -1.16 -0.44 -13.17
N HIS A 188 -0.37 -0.72 -14.20
CA HIS A 188 0.39 -1.97 -14.29
C HIS A 188 1.36 -2.14 -13.11
N LYS A 189 2.14 -1.10 -12.79
CA LYS A 189 3.06 -1.12 -11.64
C LYS A 189 2.33 -1.35 -10.31
N LEU A 190 1.19 -0.69 -10.09
CA LEU A 190 0.34 -0.93 -8.92
C LEU A 190 -0.13 -2.38 -8.84
N LYS A 191 -0.59 -2.95 -9.97
CA LYS A 191 -1.02 -4.34 -10.03
C LYS A 191 0.11 -5.31 -9.69
N VAL A 192 1.32 -5.07 -10.21
CA VAL A 192 2.49 -5.90 -9.90
C VAL A 192 2.84 -5.81 -8.42
N LEU A 193 2.87 -4.61 -7.83
CA LEU A 193 3.09 -4.45 -6.39
C LEU A 193 2.02 -5.14 -5.54
N ALA A 194 0.75 -5.01 -5.92
CA ALA A 194 -0.35 -5.65 -5.24
C ALA A 194 -0.27 -7.18 -5.33
N LEU A 195 0.18 -7.73 -6.46
CA LEU A 195 0.45 -9.16 -6.59
C LEU A 195 1.64 -9.57 -5.74
N GLU A 196 2.75 -8.83 -5.76
CA GLU A 196 3.92 -9.13 -4.93
C GLU A 196 3.59 -9.09 -3.43
N SER A 197 2.64 -8.27 -2.99
CA SER A 197 2.18 -8.20 -1.61
C SER A 197 1.11 -9.25 -1.26
N SER A 198 0.22 -9.62 -2.19
CA SER A 198 -0.91 -10.54 -1.94
C SER A 198 -0.65 -12.02 -2.24
N TYR A 199 0.21 -12.36 -3.21
CA TYR A 199 0.34 -13.71 -3.78
C TYR A 199 0.86 -14.77 -2.80
N HIS A 200 1.22 -14.42 -1.56
CA HIS A 200 1.68 -15.39 -0.56
C HIS A 200 0.77 -15.54 0.65
N THR A 201 -0.46 -15.00 0.63
CA THR A 201 -1.52 -15.45 1.54
C THR A 201 -2.13 -16.79 1.10
N THR A 202 -2.00 -17.15 -0.18
CA THR A 202 -2.59 -18.36 -0.79
C THR A 202 -1.68 -19.60 -0.82
N ASP A 203 -0.36 -19.42 -0.72
CA ASP A 203 0.62 -20.53 -0.83
C ASP A 203 0.76 -21.37 0.46
N LYS A 204 -0.07 -21.11 1.47
CA LYS A 204 -0.17 -21.91 2.70
C LYS A 204 -1.38 -22.86 2.72
N LYS A 205 -2.14 -22.98 1.63
CA LYS A 205 -3.34 -23.85 1.58
C LYS A 205 -3.18 -25.15 0.80
N GLU A 206 -2.01 -25.48 0.27
CA GLU A 206 -1.78 -26.74 -0.48
C GLU A 206 -0.95 -27.78 0.26
N HIS A 207 -0.62 -27.56 1.54
CA HIS A 207 0.03 -28.55 2.40
C HIS A 207 -0.68 -28.63 3.76
N GLU A 208 -1.98 -28.95 3.74
CA GLU A 208 -2.67 -29.66 4.83
C GLU A 208 -3.19 -31.00 4.28
#